data_AF-R4SSM5-F1
#
_entry.id   AF-R4SSM5-F1
#
_cell.length_a   1.000
_cell.length_b   1.000
_cell.length_c   1.000
_cell.angle_alpha   90.00
_cell.angle_beta   90.00
_cell.angle_gamma   90.00
#
_symmetry.space_group_name_H-M   'P 1'
#
loop_
_entity.id
_entity.type
_entity.pdbx_description
1 polymer ?
#
loop_
_entity_poly.entity_id
_entity_poly.type
_entity_poly.pdbx_seq_one_letter_code
_entity_poly.pdbx_strand_id
1 'polypeptide(L)'
;MSEGTLLDVVYCEGWDPVTRALIGRFSPGVARERDAAGEQYAVALVRPGTEVPQMLIEIAWKHHFARSAHFDERSRRRALFEFRVLEDGALFLVRVDQWTYHFDDQEEFDERNAGRVELSFGPEGEGWVNKAPRGYGGGSSSGRVRKPVSELRMPKPAFGDWEPFTNTKQLTLRTPETPVIDPPLPAEERPWRPSVPLRPFGIDEMFTAGTRFSLSDGHGVGEIELRDAGTLRMPSGRLVAADPAFLDSDAAHFTVTVPPGEYQVAISVIRFVGEPAHERVVAAKLVVADVPVVTWEAALWPGQNALFLGDGEFYGYGVDSGTGCFTDADALPEEMDDDLLEKFEEVDPHIDVTPDGAGGNIIAFTTGWGDGSYPTWIGRTADGTPVCFVTDMLILNRARILTP
;
A
#
# COMPACT_ATOMS: atom_id res chain seq x y z
N MET A 1 1.25 27.04 39.39
CA MET A 1 0.61 25.75 39.07
C MET A 1 0.12 25.91 37.64
N SER A 2 0.71 25.20 36.67
CA SER A 2 0.17 25.22 35.31
C SER A 2 -1.21 24.56 35.36
N GLU A 3 -2.26 25.27 34.93
CA GLU A 3 -3.56 24.64 34.70
C GLU A 3 -3.38 23.50 33.69
N GLY A 4 -3.89 22.31 34.02
CA GLY A 4 -3.95 21.20 33.08
C GLY A 4 -4.79 21.56 31.86
N THR A 5 -4.54 20.89 30.73
CA THR A 5 -5.33 21.12 29.51
C THR A 5 -6.66 20.37 29.63
N LEU A 6 -7.79 21.07 29.50
CA LEU A 6 -9.12 20.47 29.46
C LEU A 6 -9.64 20.46 28.01
N LEU A 7 -10.01 19.29 27.50
CA LEU A 7 -10.63 19.13 26.18
C LEU A 7 -11.96 18.36 26.27
N ASP A 8 -12.91 18.79 25.45
CA ASP A 8 -14.16 18.07 25.21
C ASP A 8 -13.92 17.00 24.12
N VAL A 9 -14.46 15.80 24.36
CA VAL A 9 -14.44 14.67 23.44
C VAL A 9 -15.72 14.70 22.60
N VAL A 10 -15.56 14.85 21.28
CA VAL A 10 -16.67 14.81 20.31
C VAL A 10 -16.44 13.65 19.36
N TYR A 11 -17.44 12.79 19.19
CA TYR A 11 -17.39 11.68 18.23
C TYR A 11 -18.05 12.11 16.93
N CYS A 12 -17.40 11.85 15.79
CA CYS A 12 -17.84 12.31 14.49
C CYS A 12 -17.36 11.41 13.34
N GLU A 13 -17.81 11.67 12.12
CA GLU A 13 -17.30 11.02 10.91
C GLU A 13 -15.94 11.58 10.49
N GLY A 14 -15.64 12.85 10.83
CA GLY A 14 -14.31 13.45 10.66
C GLY A 14 -14.31 14.96 10.62
N TRP A 15 -13.43 15.54 9.79
CA TRP A 15 -13.19 16.97 9.66
C TRP A 15 -13.21 17.41 8.21
N ASP A 16 -13.89 18.52 7.92
CA ASP A 16 -13.85 19.20 6.63
C ASP A 16 -12.77 20.29 6.64
N PRO A 17 -11.69 20.16 5.86
CA PRO A 17 -10.66 21.20 5.79
C PRO A 17 -11.12 22.48 5.09
N VAL A 18 -12.15 22.42 4.24
CA VAL A 18 -12.66 23.57 3.49
C VAL A 18 -13.54 24.44 4.38
N THR A 19 -14.56 23.84 5.01
CA THR A 19 -15.47 24.57 5.90
C THR A 19 -14.94 24.71 7.33
N ARG A 20 -13.86 23.99 7.67
CA ARG A 20 -13.26 23.95 9.01
C ARG A 20 -14.27 23.55 10.08
N ALA A 21 -15.00 22.48 9.80
CA ALA A 21 -16.06 21.98 10.65
C ALA A 21 -15.96 20.46 10.85
N LEU A 22 -16.48 20.00 11.99
CA LEU A 22 -16.69 18.57 12.23
C LEU A 22 -17.83 18.07 11.34
N ILE A 23 -17.65 16.89 10.74
CA ILE A 23 -18.66 16.24 9.90
C ILE A 23 -19.31 15.09 10.69
N GLY A 24 -20.65 15.03 10.69
CA GLY A 24 -21.40 13.85 11.11
C GLY A 24 -21.20 13.49 12.58
N ARG A 25 -21.46 14.41 13.50
CA ARG A 25 -21.34 14.18 14.95
C ARG A 25 -22.35 13.14 15.43
N PHE A 26 -21.97 12.26 16.34
CA PHE A 26 -22.85 11.26 16.92
C PHE A 26 -22.56 10.97 18.39
N SER A 27 -23.45 10.21 19.03
CA SER A 27 -23.38 9.93 20.45
C SER A 27 -22.17 9.04 20.81
N PRO A 28 -21.65 9.14 22.06
CA PRO A 28 -20.64 8.22 22.57
C PRO A 28 -21.08 6.75 22.55
N GLY A 29 -22.38 6.46 22.63
CA GLY A 29 -22.91 5.10 22.53
C GLY A 29 -22.67 4.49 21.15
N VAL A 30 -23.01 5.24 20.10
CA VAL A 30 -22.75 4.84 18.70
C VAL A 30 -21.25 4.66 18.46
N ALA A 31 -20.42 5.58 18.96
CA ALA A 31 -18.97 5.47 18.84
C ALA A 31 -18.42 4.21 19.51
N ARG A 32 -18.94 3.84 20.69
CA ARG A 32 -18.54 2.62 21.41
C ARG A 32 -18.93 1.35 20.66
N GLU A 33 -20.13 1.33 20.06
CA GLU A 33 -20.57 0.20 19.23
C GLU A 33 -19.67 0.04 18.00
N ARG A 34 -19.34 1.16 17.33
CA ARG A 34 -18.40 1.14 16.19
C ARG A 34 -17.00 0.70 16.60
N ASP A 35 -16.46 1.19 17.72
CA ASP A 35 -15.17 0.76 18.26
C ASP A 35 -15.14 -0.75 18.52
N ALA A 36 -16.16 -1.30 19.18
CA ALA A 36 -16.29 -2.72 19.45
C ALA A 36 -16.41 -3.55 18.16
N ALA A 37 -17.12 -3.03 17.15
CA ALA A 37 -17.22 -3.63 15.82
C ALA A 37 -15.99 -3.41 14.94
N GLY A 38 -14.99 -2.62 15.39
CA GLY A 38 -13.81 -2.23 14.65
C GLY A 38 -14.09 -1.36 13.42
N GLU A 39 -15.23 -0.69 13.38
CA GLU A 39 -15.67 0.17 12.29
C GLU A 39 -14.97 1.54 12.30
N GLN A 40 -15.13 2.25 11.19
CA GLN A 40 -14.59 3.59 10.99
C GLN A 40 -15.34 4.63 11.83
N TYR A 41 -14.60 5.45 12.59
CA TYR A 41 -15.10 6.66 13.25
C TYR A 41 -13.95 7.61 13.63
N ALA A 42 -14.26 8.86 13.95
CA ALA A 42 -13.29 9.83 14.44
C ALA A 42 -13.66 10.39 15.82
N VAL A 43 -12.64 10.88 16.52
CA VAL A 43 -12.71 11.54 17.82
C VAL A 43 -12.02 12.89 17.70
N ALA A 44 -12.79 13.97 17.82
CA ALA A 44 -12.27 15.32 17.89
C ALA A 44 -12.08 15.71 19.35
N LEU A 45 -10.87 16.17 19.68
CA LEU A 45 -10.54 16.74 20.98
C LEU A 45 -10.52 18.25 20.85
N VAL A 46 -11.59 18.91 21.31
CA VAL A 46 -11.84 20.34 21.11
C VAL A 46 -11.69 21.11 22.41
N ARG A 47 -11.34 22.40 22.35
CA ARG A 47 -11.40 23.24 23.56
C ARG A 47 -12.87 23.45 23.95
N PRO A 48 -13.20 23.45 25.26
CA PRO A 48 -14.54 23.78 25.73
C PRO A 48 -15.09 25.07 25.11
N GLY A 49 -16.30 25.01 24.57
CA GLY A 49 -16.97 26.14 23.92
C GLY A 49 -16.49 26.43 22.49
N THR A 50 -15.66 25.58 21.90
CA THR A 50 -15.22 25.68 20.51
C THR A 50 -15.57 24.40 19.73
N GLU A 51 -15.63 24.48 18.40
CA GLU A 51 -15.81 23.32 17.53
C GLU A 51 -14.54 22.94 16.75
N VAL A 52 -13.45 23.68 16.97
CA VAL A 52 -12.17 23.44 16.28
C VAL A 52 -11.35 22.43 17.09
N PRO A 53 -10.97 21.28 16.50
CA PRO A 53 -10.14 20.29 17.16
C PRO A 53 -8.72 20.82 17.35
N GLN A 54 -8.14 20.55 18.52
CA GLN A 54 -6.68 20.55 18.67
C GLN A 54 -6.10 19.27 18.08
N MET A 55 -6.83 18.16 18.25
CA MET A 55 -6.49 16.87 17.69
C MET A 55 -7.74 16.20 17.10
N LEU A 56 -7.57 15.48 15.99
CA LEU A 56 -8.55 14.58 15.42
C LEU A 56 -7.94 13.19 15.36
N ILE A 57 -8.58 12.22 16.00
CA ILE A 57 -8.14 10.83 16.03
C ILE A 57 -9.08 10.03 15.16
N GLU A 58 -8.56 9.36 14.15
CA GLU A 58 -9.30 8.59 13.17
C GLU A 58 -9.02 7.11 13.41
N ILE A 59 -10.06 6.29 13.51
CA ILE A 59 -9.98 4.91 13.98
C ILE A 59 -10.72 3.99 13.01
N ALA A 60 -10.07 2.88 12.62
CA ALA A 60 -10.68 1.80 11.86
C ALA A 60 -9.99 0.47 12.17
N TRP A 61 -10.38 -0.18 13.28
CA TRP A 61 -9.66 -1.37 13.78
C TRP A 61 -9.72 -2.59 12.85
N LYS A 62 -10.81 -2.77 12.09
CA LYS A 62 -10.89 -3.80 11.04
C LYS A 62 -9.83 -3.64 9.94
N HIS A 63 -9.28 -2.45 9.80
CA HIS A 63 -8.21 -2.11 8.86
C HIS A 63 -6.85 -1.98 9.54
N HIS A 64 -6.72 -2.41 10.80
CA HIS A 64 -5.52 -2.24 11.61
C HIS A 64 -5.05 -0.79 11.71
N PHE A 65 -5.95 0.20 11.62
CA PHE A 65 -5.59 1.60 11.42
C PHE A 65 -6.01 2.50 12.58
N ALA A 66 -5.09 3.38 12.98
CA ALA A 66 -5.42 4.65 13.63
C ALA A 66 -4.54 5.78 13.12
N ARG A 67 -5.05 7.01 13.13
CA ARG A 67 -4.26 8.20 12.83
C ARG A 67 -4.62 9.33 13.78
N SER A 68 -3.63 10.06 14.25
CA SER A 68 -3.83 11.31 14.99
C SER A 68 -3.37 12.49 14.16
N ALA A 69 -4.30 13.37 13.81
CA ALA A 69 -4.03 14.66 13.22
C ALA A 69 -3.94 15.74 14.29
N HIS A 70 -2.96 16.63 14.19
CA HIS A 70 -2.74 17.75 15.11
C HIS A 70 -2.88 19.05 14.35
N PHE A 71 -3.58 20.02 14.94
CA PHE A 71 -3.93 21.28 14.30
C PHE A 71 -3.06 22.45 14.79
N ASP A 72 -2.84 23.43 13.91
CA ASP A 72 -2.27 24.73 14.28
C ASP A 72 -3.35 25.72 14.73
N GLU A 73 -2.96 26.95 15.06
CA GLU A 73 -3.87 28.02 15.51
C GLU A 73 -4.83 28.50 14.41
N ARG A 74 -4.55 28.17 13.14
CA ARG A 74 -5.37 28.48 11.97
C ARG A 74 -6.27 27.30 11.56
N SER A 75 -6.35 26.25 12.39
CA SER A 75 -7.15 25.04 12.13
C SER A 75 -6.67 24.25 10.91
N ARG A 76 -5.36 24.31 10.60
CA ARG A 76 -4.72 23.46 9.59
C ARG A 76 -4.00 22.30 10.26
N ARG A 77 -4.06 21.12 9.67
CA ARG A 77 -3.28 19.96 10.09
C ARG A 77 -1.80 20.27 9.88
N ARG A 78 -1.06 20.22 10.97
CA ARG A 78 0.40 20.44 11.01
C ARG A 78 1.18 19.17 11.26
N ALA A 79 0.52 18.11 11.74
CA ALA A 79 1.13 16.81 11.87
C ALA A 79 0.10 15.68 11.76
N LEU A 80 0.49 14.58 11.13
CA LEU A 80 -0.22 13.30 11.11
C LEU A 80 0.69 12.23 11.70
N PHE A 81 0.17 11.45 12.64
CA PHE A 81 0.83 10.28 13.20
C PHE A 81 -0.04 9.07 12.89
N GLU A 82 0.48 8.17 12.06
CA GLU A 82 -0.26 7.00 11.60
C GLU A 82 0.25 5.73 12.27
N PHE A 83 -0.68 4.92 12.75
CA PHE A 83 -0.43 3.74 13.53
C PHE A 83 -1.03 2.49 12.88
N ARG A 84 -0.39 1.36 13.14
CA ARG A 84 -0.88 0.01 12.82
C ARG A 84 -1.16 -0.79 14.07
N VAL A 85 -2.27 -1.51 14.09
CA VAL A 85 -2.57 -2.52 15.12
C VAL A 85 -1.83 -3.80 14.75
N LEU A 86 -0.83 -4.18 15.55
CA LEU A 86 -0.06 -5.41 15.39
C LEU A 86 -0.87 -6.63 15.84
N GLU A 87 -0.36 -7.83 15.52
CA GLU A 87 -0.99 -9.11 15.89
C GLU A 87 -1.15 -9.29 17.41
N ASP A 88 -0.22 -8.78 18.20
CA ASP A 88 -0.28 -8.79 19.67
C ASP A 88 -1.20 -7.71 20.26
N GLY A 89 -1.87 -6.94 19.41
CA GLY A 89 -2.82 -5.90 19.78
C GLY A 89 -2.19 -4.57 20.16
N ALA A 90 -0.86 -4.42 20.11
CA ALA A 90 -0.22 -3.11 20.30
C ALA A 90 -0.40 -2.21 19.08
N LEU A 91 -0.30 -0.90 19.28
CA LEU A 91 -0.15 0.07 18.19
C LEU A 91 1.34 0.28 17.89
N PHE A 92 1.66 0.40 16.60
CA PHE A 92 2.98 0.74 16.08
C PHE A 92 2.89 1.99 15.21
N LEU A 93 3.73 3.01 15.46
CA LEU A 93 3.83 4.22 14.66
C LEU A 93 4.58 3.94 13.35
N VAL A 94 3.85 3.84 12.24
CA VAL A 94 4.42 3.50 10.93
C VAL A 94 4.81 4.74 10.13
N ARG A 95 4.13 5.87 10.33
CA ARG A 95 4.35 7.08 9.54
C ARG A 95 4.11 8.35 10.34
N VAL A 96 4.93 9.36 10.07
CA VAL A 96 4.78 10.72 10.58
C VAL A 96 4.92 11.70 9.44
N ASP A 97 3.91 12.53 9.21
CA ASP A 97 4.01 13.67 8.31
C ASP A 97 3.88 14.95 9.13
N GLN A 98 4.74 15.93 8.91
CA GLN A 98 4.69 17.22 9.58
C GLN A 98 4.81 18.36 8.57
N TRP A 99 4.00 19.40 8.76
CA TRP A 99 3.98 20.60 7.94
C TRP A 99 4.37 21.82 8.76
N THR A 100 5.20 22.67 8.18
CA THR A 100 5.54 24.00 8.67
C THR A 100 4.97 25.03 7.71
N TYR A 101 3.90 25.69 8.13
CA TYR A 101 3.31 26.80 7.39
C TYR A 101 4.03 28.11 7.74
N HIS A 102 4.36 28.90 6.73
CA HIS A 102 5.13 30.15 6.88
C HIS A 102 4.23 31.39 6.86
N PHE A 103 3.00 31.26 6.38
CA PHE A 103 2.03 32.36 6.28
C PHE A 103 0.67 31.99 6.90
N ASP A 104 -0.05 33.00 7.36
CA ASP A 104 -1.37 32.84 7.99
C ASP A 104 -2.47 32.43 7.01
N ASP A 105 -2.38 32.91 5.78
CA ASP A 105 -3.29 32.65 4.67
C ASP A 105 -2.86 31.46 3.80
N GLN A 106 -1.74 30.81 4.15
CA GLN A 106 -1.25 29.65 3.43
C GLN A 106 -2.25 28.48 3.52
N GLU A 107 -2.50 27.84 2.39
CA GLU A 107 -3.37 26.66 2.29
C GLU A 107 -2.81 25.49 3.10
N GLU A 108 -3.73 24.67 3.64
CA GLU A 108 -3.36 23.41 4.27
C GLU A 108 -2.68 22.51 3.23
N PHE A 109 -1.56 21.90 3.62
CA PHE A 109 -0.72 21.06 2.76
C PHE A 109 -0.18 21.71 1.48
N ASP A 110 -0.04 23.04 1.43
CA ASP A 110 0.60 23.76 0.30
C ASP A 110 1.94 23.10 -0.08
N GLU A 111 1.91 22.29 -1.14
CA GLU A 111 3.04 21.47 -1.57
C GLU A 111 4.23 22.33 -2.03
N ARG A 112 3.94 23.53 -2.53
CA ARG A 112 4.97 24.40 -3.09
C ARG A 112 5.80 25.06 -1.99
N ASN A 113 5.16 25.56 -0.94
CA ASN A 113 5.85 26.41 0.04
C ASN A 113 5.84 25.87 1.47
N ALA A 114 4.92 24.99 1.85
CA ALA A 114 4.89 24.47 3.21
C ALA A 114 6.11 23.57 3.43
N GLY A 115 6.85 23.82 4.52
CA GLY A 115 7.92 22.92 4.90
C GLY A 115 7.35 21.55 5.25
N ARG A 116 7.97 20.47 4.79
CA ARG A 116 7.49 19.09 5.03
C ARG A 116 8.59 18.23 5.64
N VAL A 117 8.23 17.43 6.64
CA VAL A 117 9.06 16.33 7.15
C VAL A 117 8.21 15.07 7.13
N GLU A 118 8.73 14.03 6.49
CA GLU A 118 8.07 12.72 6.38
C GLU A 118 9.00 11.68 7.01
N LEU A 119 8.47 10.86 7.92
CA LEU A 119 9.16 9.70 8.46
C LEU A 119 8.30 8.46 8.23
N SER A 120 8.93 7.36 7.81
CA SER A 120 8.33 6.03 7.81
C SER A 120 9.18 5.07 8.63
N PHE A 121 8.57 4.05 9.23
CA PHE A 121 9.25 3.05 10.04
C PHE A 121 8.78 1.64 9.70
N GLY A 122 9.73 0.73 9.53
CA GLY A 122 9.52 -0.71 9.37
C GLY A 122 9.51 -1.46 10.72
N PRO A 123 9.26 -2.77 10.69
CA PRO A 123 9.03 -3.59 11.88
C PRO A 123 10.21 -3.62 12.86
N GLU A 124 11.45 -3.51 12.37
CA GLU A 124 12.66 -3.55 13.20
C GLU A 124 13.18 -2.14 13.58
N GLY A 125 12.36 -1.11 13.32
CA GLY A 125 12.58 0.28 13.70
C GLY A 125 13.52 1.06 12.77
N GLU A 126 14.04 0.44 11.72
CA GLU A 126 14.57 1.15 10.55
C GLU A 126 13.48 1.98 9.87
N GLY A 127 13.90 3.02 9.20
CA GLY A 127 12.98 3.92 8.54
C GLY A 127 13.66 4.81 7.52
N TRP A 128 12.84 5.61 6.87
CA TRP A 128 13.28 6.65 5.96
C TRP A 128 12.78 8.00 6.45
N VAL A 129 13.59 9.04 6.26
CA VAL A 129 13.18 10.42 6.50
C VAL A 129 13.38 11.24 5.24
N ASN A 130 12.38 12.03 4.88
CA ASN A 130 12.47 13.08 3.86
C ASN A 130 12.20 14.43 4.53
N LYS A 131 13.02 15.44 4.22
CA LYS A 131 12.90 16.79 4.75
C LYS A 131 12.95 17.78 3.59
N ALA A 132 11.87 18.52 3.39
CA ALA A 132 11.75 19.63 2.45
C ALA A 132 11.31 20.90 3.20
N PRO A 133 12.20 21.63 3.90
CA PRO A 133 11.82 22.73 4.80
C PRO A 133 11.08 23.92 4.15
N ARG A 134 11.12 24.02 2.82
CA ARG A 134 10.41 25.05 2.04
C ARG A 134 9.51 24.44 0.95
N GLY A 135 9.05 23.21 1.14
CA GLY A 135 8.27 22.47 0.14
C GLY A 135 9.05 22.25 -1.17
N TYR A 136 8.34 22.05 -2.27
CA TYR A 136 8.93 21.93 -3.61
C TYR A 136 9.64 23.20 -4.10
N GLY A 137 9.39 24.35 -3.47
CA GLY A 137 10.08 25.62 -3.76
C GLY A 137 11.51 25.70 -3.21
N GLY A 138 11.99 24.68 -2.49
CA GLY A 138 13.34 24.65 -1.92
C GLY A 138 14.04 23.31 -2.09
N GLY A 139 15.20 23.18 -1.45
CA GLY A 139 15.95 21.92 -1.42
C GLY A 139 15.31 20.90 -0.47
N SER A 140 15.48 19.63 -0.80
CA SER A 140 15.13 18.50 0.05
C SER A 140 16.38 17.71 0.47
N SER A 141 16.28 16.95 1.56
CA SER A 141 17.25 15.92 1.92
C SER A 141 16.52 14.67 2.39
N SER A 142 17.06 13.51 2.07
CA SER A 142 16.51 12.22 2.45
C SER A 142 17.57 11.30 3.03
N GLY A 143 17.18 10.36 3.88
CA GLY A 143 18.11 9.37 4.40
C GLY A 143 17.47 8.35 5.33
N ARG A 144 18.29 7.39 5.76
CA ARG A 144 17.88 6.36 6.71
C ARG A 144 17.78 6.93 8.12
N VAL A 145 16.77 6.48 8.85
CA VAL A 145 16.61 6.72 10.29
C VAL A 145 16.45 5.37 10.99
N ARG A 146 16.80 5.30 12.27
CA ARG A 146 16.51 4.13 13.10
C ARG A 146 16.02 4.60 14.47
N LYS A 147 14.96 3.97 14.97
CA LYS A 147 14.47 4.15 16.34
C LYS A 147 14.38 2.81 17.07
N PRO A 148 14.57 2.78 18.40
CA PRO A 148 14.20 1.62 19.19
C PRO A 148 12.72 1.30 18.99
N VAL A 149 12.38 0.03 18.75
CA VAL A 149 11.00 -0.42 18.56
C VAL A 149 10.10 -0.02 19.73
N SER A 150 10.63 0.02 20.95
CA SER A 150 9.91 0.50 22.14
C SER A 150 9.46 1.97 22.08
N GLU A 151 10.12 2.82 21.29
CA GLU A 151 9.70 4.21 21.08
C GLU A 151 8.62 4.34 20.01
N LEU A 152 8.45 3.32 19.16
CA LEU A 152 7.46 3.29 18.09
C LEU A 152 6.20 2.55 18.51
N ARG A 153 6.18 1.93 19.69
CA ARG A 153 5.08 1.10 20.15
C ARG A 153 4.37 1.67 21.36
N MET A 154 3.06 1.50 21.40
CA MET A 154 2.24 1.77 22.58
C MET A 154 1.11 0.74 22.71
N PRO A 155 0.59 0.47 23.91
CA PRO A 155 -0.62 -0.33 24.07
C PRO A 155 -1.78 0.29 23.27
N LYS A 156 -2.63 -0.55 22.66
CA LYS A 156 -3.88 -0.06 22.08
C LYS A 156 -4.78 0.52 23.19
N PRO A 157 -5.17 1.80 23.12
CA PRO A 157 -5.99 2.40 24.17
C PRO A 157 -7.39 1.79 24.22
N ALA A 158 -7.99 1.75 25.40
CA ALA A 158 -9.39 1.39 25.56
C ALA A 158 -10.30 2.51 25.03
N PHE A 159 -11.54 2.18 24.65
CA PHE A 159 -12.51 3.20 24.24
C PHE A 159 -12.69 4.28 25.32
N GLY A 160 -12.48 5.54 24.92
CA GLY A 160 -12.54 6.70 25.82
C GLY A 160 -11.18 7.16 26.36
N ASP A 161 -10.15 6.32 26.27
CA ASP A 161 -8.77 6.65 26.61
C ASP A 161 -8.04 7.20 25.37
N TRP A 162 -8.21 8.49 25.11
CA TRP A 162 -7.65 9.14 23.92
C TRP A 162 -6.34 9.89 24.19
N GLU A 163 -5.90 9.97 25.45
CA GLU A 163 -4.68 10.67 25.86
C GLU A 163 -3.42 10.20 25.09
N PRO A 164 -3.21 8.89 24.82
CA PRO A 164 -2.02 8.40 24.12
C PRO A 164 -1.77 9.03 22.74
N PHE A 165 -2.79 9.54 22.06
CA PHE A 165 -2.67 10.16 20.73
C PHE A 165 -2.27 11.66 20.77
N THR A 166 -2.30 12.28 21.95
CA THR A 166 -2.24 13.75 22.07
C THR A 166 -0.84 14.31 22.29
N ASN A 167 0.09 13.49 22.78
CA ASN A 167 1.40 13.94 23.28
C ASN A 167 1.31 15.15 24.25
N THR A 168 0.16 15.33 24.92
CA THR A 168 -0.15 16.48 25.77
C THR A 168 -0.01 16.07 27.22
N LYS A 169 0.83 16.79 27.98
CA LYS A 169 1.01 16.54 29.42
C LYS A 169 -0.16 17.11 30.21
N GLN A 170 -0.59 16.42 31.26
CA GLN A 170 -1.65 16.88 32.17
C GLN A 170 -2.96 17.18 31.43
N LEU A 171 -3.40 16.24 30.60
CA LEU A 171 -4.64 16.33 29.84
C LEU A 171 -5.81 15.79 30.67
N THR A 172 -6.92 16.51 30.67
CA THR A 172 -8.21 16.03 31.16
C THR A 172 -9.18 16.00 30.00
N LEU A 173 -9.75 14.82 29.73
CA LEU A 173 -10.78 14.62 28.72
C LEU A 173 -12.13 14.51 29.40
N ARG A 174 -13.13 15.21 28.87
CA ARG A 174 -14.52 15.03 29.30
C ARG A 174 -15.45 14.91 28.10
N THR A 175 -16.50 14.11 28.25
CA THR A 175 -17.58 14.07 27.26
C THR A 175 -18.66 15.07 27.68
N PRO A 176 -19.12 15.98 26.81
CA PRO A 176 -20.22 16.90 27.12
C PRO A 176 -21.49 16.16 27.55
N GLU A 177 -22.24 16.68 28.53
CA GLU A 177 -23.46 16.05 29.04
C GLU A 177 -24.55 15.92 27.96
N THR A 178 -24.65 16.90 27.07
CA THR A 178 -25.57 16.91 25.92
C THR A 178 -24.75 17.09 24.64
N PRO A 179 -24.24 16.00 24.03
CA PRO A 179 -23.46 16.11 22.80
C PRO A 179 -24.35 16.54 21.63
N VAL A 180 -23.81 17.40 20.77
CA VAL A 180 -24.47 17.74 19.49
C VAL A 180 -24.38 16.54 18.55
N ILE A 181 -25.48 16.21 17.89
CA ILE A 181 -25.59 15.06 16.98
C ILE A 181 -26.12 15.57 15.64
N ASP A 182 -25.51 15.13 14.55
CA ASP A 182 -25.90 15.43 13.18
C ASP A 182 -26.64 14.22 12.56
N PRO A 183 -27.34 14.40 11.43
CA PRO A 183 -27.89 13.28 10.67
C PRO A 183 -26.80 12.26 10.27
N PRO A 184 -27.11 10.95 10.23
CA PRO A 184 -26.15 9.94 9.79
C PRO A 184 -25.69 10.19 8.36
N LEU A 185 -24.39 10.02 8.13
CA LEU A 185 -23.77 10.15 6.81
C LEU A 185 -23.58 8.77 6.15
N PRO A 186 -23.85 8.62 4.84
CA PRO A 186 -23.49 7.41 4.10
C PRO A 186 -22.00 7.09 4.17
N ALA A 187 -21.64 5.80 4.15
CA ALA A 187 -20.25 5.38 4.25
C ALA A 187 -19.36 5.94 3.13
N GLU A 188 -19.92 6.09 1.93
CA GLU A 188 -19.27 6.64 0.73
C GLU A 188 -18.92 8.12 0.87
N GLU A 189 -19.71 8.87 1.66
CA GLU A 189 -19.54 10.31 1.86
C GLU A 189 -18.61 10.64 3.04
N ARG A 190 -18.14 9.64 3.80
CA ARG A 190 -17.22 9.87 4.92
C ARG A 190 -15.95 10.61 4.48
N PRO A 191 -15.44 11.56 5.28
CA PRO A 191 -14.40 12.51 4.83
C PRO A 191 -12.99 11.92 4.75
N TRP A 192 -12.78 10.69 5.21
CA TRP A 192 -11.49 10.00 5.14
C TRP A 192 -11.68 8.50 4.93
N ARG A 193 -10.59 7.83 4.56
CA ARG A 193 -10.47 6.38 4.47
C ARG A 193 -9.21 5.95 5.24
N PRO A 194 -9.22 4.79 5.92
CA PRO A 194 -8.00 4.24 6.47
C PRO A 194 -7.03 3.98 5.32
N SER A 195 -5.74 4.26 5.52
CA SER A 195 -4.72 3.86 4.58
C SER A 195 -4.70 2.34 4.49
N VAL A 196 -4.74 1.82 3.27
CA VAL A 196 -4.63 0.39 3.02
C VAL A 196 -3.56 0.15 1.97
N PRO A 197 -2.72 -0.89 2.14
CA PRO A 197 -1.78 -1.28 1.09
C PRO A 197 -2.51 -1.50 -0.23
N LEU A 198 -1.78 -1.41 -1.35
CA LEU A 198 -2.32 -1.71 -2.65
C LEU A 198 -3.05 -3.06 -2.62
N ARG A 199 -4.19 -3.14 -3.29
CA ARG A 199 -4.95 -4.37 -3.46
C ARG A 199 -4.93 -4.78 -4.93
N PRO A 200 -4.92 -6.09 -5.21
CA PRO A 200 -5.06 -6.56 -6.58
C PRO A 200 -6.40 -6.11 -7.18
N PHE A 201 -6.39 -5.74 -8.45
CA PHE A 201 -7.57 -5.28 -9.18
C PHE A 201 -7.74 -6.10 -10.46
N GLY A 202 -8.89 -6.74 -10.62
CA GLY A 202 -9.28 -7.37 -11.88
C GLY A 202 -8.37 -8.50 -12.36
N ILE A 203 -7.73 -9.26 -11.47
CA ILE A 203 -6.78 -10.31 -11.88
C ILE A 203 -7.47 -11.39 -12.71
N ASP A 204 -8.67 -11.84 -12.34
CA ASP A 204 -9.37 -12.86 -13.11
C ASP A 204 -9.71 -12.36 -14.52
N GLU A 205 -10.09 -11.08 -14.64
CA GLU A 205 -10.33 -10.39 -15.90
C GLU A 205 -9.06 -10.22 -16.75
N MET A 206 -7.91 -9.94 -16.11
CA MET A 206 -6.60 -9.92 -16.79
C MET A 206 -6.27 -11.28 -17.41
N PHE A 207 -6.73 -12.39 -16.83
CA PHE A 207 -6.49 -13.74 -17.36
C PHE A 207 -7.70 -14.35 -18.06
N THR A 208 -8.62 -13.51 -18.55
CA THR A 208 -9.77 -13.91 -19.37
C THR A 208 -9.66 -13.28 -20.76
N ALA A 209 -9.29 -14.07 -21.77
CA ALA A 209 -9.15 -13.62 -23.16
C ALA A 209 -10.44 -12.95 -23.69
N GLY A 210 -10.28 -11.84 -24.42
CA GLY A 210 -11.38 -11.03 -24.95
C GLY A 210 -11.96 -10.03 -23.94
N THR A 211 -11.53 -10.03 -22.67
CA THR A 211 -11.97 -9.02 -21.71
C THR A 211 -11.48 -7.65 -22.14
N ARG A 212 -12.37 -6.65 -22.06
CA ARG A 212 -12.06 -5.28 -22.45
C ARG A 212 -11.92 -4.37 -21.26
N PHE A 213 -10.94 -3.48 -21.32
CA PHE A 213 -10.68 -2.46 -20.33
C PHE A 213 -10.71 -1.09 -20.99
N SER A 214 -11.37 -0.12 -20.36
CA SER A 214 -11.18 1.30 -20.65
C SER A 214 -10.10 1.82 -19.72
N LEU A 215 -8.95 2.19 -20.27
CA LEU A 215 -7.82 2.71 -19.50
C LEU A 215 -8.05 4.19 -19.17
N SER A 216 -7.47 4.65 -18.07
CA SER A 216 -7.40 6.07 -17.74
C SER A 216 -6.45 6.81 -18.69
N ASP A 217 -6.41 8.15 -18.60
CA ASP A 217 -5.36 8.99 -19.19
C ASP A 217 -5.28 8.98 -20.74
N GLY A 218 -6.37 8.64 -21.41
CA GLY A 218 -6.50 8.79 -22.87
C GLY A 218 -5.99 7.61 -23.70
N HIS A 219 -5.55 6.52 -23.07
CA HIS A 219 -5.11 5.30 -23.76
C HIS A 219 -6.24 4.49 -24.41
N GLY A 220 -7.50 4.87 -24.20
CA GLY A 220 -8.65 4.28 -24.87
C GLY A 220 -9.01 2.89 -24.36
N VAL A 221 -9.51 2.04 -25.26
CA VAL A 221 -9.95 0.68 -24.94
C VAL A 221 -8.90 -0.32 -25.38
N GLY A 222 -8.56 -1.25 -24.49
CA GLY A 222 -7.74 -2.41 -24.79
C GLY A 222 -8.49 -3.72 -24.55
N GLU A 223 -8.07 -4.78 -25.25
CA GLU A 223 -8.63 -6.13 -25.16
C GLU A 223 -7.53 -7.12 -24.75
N ILE A 224 -7.86 -8.06 -23.86
CA ILE A 224 -6.92 -9.06 -23.34
C ILE A 224 -6.71 -10.21 -24.34
N GLU A 225 -5.45 -10.56 -24.55
CA GLU A 225 -4.95 -11.74 -25.24
C GLU A 225 -4.05 -12.52 -24.27
N LEU A 226 -4.12 -13.85 -24.28
CA LEU A 226 -3.28 -14.69 -23.43
C LEU A 226 -2.22 -15.41 -24.28
N ARG A 227 -0.99 -15.44 -23.79
CA ARG A 227 0.13 -16.15 -24.41
C ARG A 227 0.69 -17.17 -23.43
N ASP A 228 0.99 -18.36 -23.94
CA ASP A 228 1.73 -19.38 -23.19
C ASP A 228 3.22 -19.05 -23.27
N ALA A 229 3.85 -18.79 -22.13
CA ALA A 229 5.29 -18.52 -22.03
C ALA A 229 6.12 -19.76 -21.70
N GLY A 230 5.48 -20.93 -21.70
CA GLY A 230 6.15 -22.20 -21.46
C GLY A 230 6.02 -22.65 -20.02
N THR A 231 6.96 -23.53 -19.63
CA THR A 231 6.90 -24.26 -18.36
C THR A 231 8.12 -23.93 -17.52
N LEU A 232 7.89 -23.36 -16.34
CA LEU A 232 8.92 -23.08 -15.36
C LEU A 232 9.25 -24.34 -14.56
N ARG A 233 10.52 -24.75 -14.58
CA ARG A 233 11.02 -25.87 -13.79
C ARG A 233 11.45 -25.36 -12.42
N MET A 234 10.75 -25.82 -11.38
CA MET A 234 10.92 -25.39 -10.00
C MET A 234 11.36 -26.56 -9.11
N PRO A 235 12.63 -26.98 -9.16
CA PRO A 235 13.13 -28.11 -8.36
C PRO A 235 13.07 -27.84 -6.85
N SER A 236 13.10 -26.57 -6.43
CA SER A 236 13.05 -26.18 -5.02
C SER A 236 11.65 -25.77 -4.58
N GLY A 237 10.80 -25.35 -5.53
CA GLY A 237 9.46 -24.82 -5.26
C GLY A 237 9.49 -23.41 -4.68
N ARG A 238 10.63 -22.71 -4.72
CA ARG A 238 10.81 -21.34 -4.21
C ARG A 238 10.89 -20.38 -5.39
N LEU A 239 9.83 -19.61 -5.59
CA LEU A 239 9.72 -18.65 -6.70
C LEU A 239 10.53 -17.38 -6.42
N VAL A 240 11.35 -17.00 -7.39
CA VAL A 240 12.00 -15.69 -7.51
C VAL A 240 11.30 -14.92 -8.62
N ALA A 241 11.01 -13.64 -8.37
CA ALA A 241 10.62 -12.68 -9.38
C ALA A 241 11.52 -11.45 -9.28
N ALA A 242 12.11 -11.05 -10.41
CA ALA A 242 13.09 -9.99 -10.47
C ALA A 242 13.20 -9.44 -11.90
N ASP A 243 13.95 -8.35 -12.06
CA ASP A 243 14.56 -8.01 -13.35
C ASP A 243 15.66 -9.04 -13.67
N PRO A 244 15.58 -9.75 -14.81
CA PRO A 244 16.56 -10.77 -15.15
C PRO A 244 17.98 -10.21 -15.29
N ALA A 245 18.16 -8.93 -15.64
CA ALA A 245 19.49 -8.33 -15.77
C ALA A 245 20.23 -8.16 -14.42
N PHE A 246 19.52 -8.29 -13.30
CA PHE A 246 20.04 -8.13 -11.94
C PHE A 246 19.89 -9.42 -11.11
N LEU A 247 19.67 -10.56 -11.76
CA LEU A 247 19.70 -11.85 -11.07
C LEU A 247 21.14 -12.26 -10.72
N ASP A 248 21.32 -12.72 -9.50
CA ASP A 248 22.53 -13.37 -9.01
C ASP A 248 22.15 -14.56 -8.11
N SER A 249 23.17 -15.28 -7.63
CA SER A 249 22.99 -16.44 -6.75
C SER A 249 22.41 -16.14 -5.36
N ASP A 250 22.35 -14.86 -4.96
CA ASP A 250 21.82 -14.41 -3.67
C ASP A 250 20.41 -13.79 -3.79
N ALA A 251 19.81 -13.81 -4.99
CA ALA A 251 18.50 -13.23 -5.25
C ALA A 251 17.43 -13.79 -4.29
N ALA A 252 16.69 -12.88 -3.63
CA ALA A 252 15.66 -13.25 -2.68
C ALA A 252 14.46 -13.91 -3.36
N HIS A 253 13.96 -14.99 -2.76
CA HIS A 253 12.73 -15.66 -3.19
C HIS A 253 11.55 -15.27 -2.27
N PHE A 254 10.33 -15.46 -2.76
CA PHE A 254 9.14 -15.26 -1.94
C PHE A 254 9.10 -16.26 -0.78
N THR A 255 8.50 -15.83 0.33
CA THR A 255 8.36 -16.62 1.58
C THR A 255 7.39 -17.79 1.45
N VAL A 256 6.42 -17.70 0.52
CA VAL A 256 5.48 -18.78 0.22
C VAL A 256 6.08 -19.69 -0.85
N THR A 257 6.13 -20.98 -0.56
CA THR A 257 6.64 -22.01 -1.47
C THR A 257 5.53 -22.90 -2.01
N VAL A 258 5.83 -23.62 -3.09
CA VAL A 258 4.98 -24.64 -3.69
C VAL A 258 5.72 -25.98 -3.71
N PRO A 259 5.04 -27.12 -3.96
CA PRO A 259 5.75 -28.37 -4.18
C PRO A 259 6.77 -28.25 -5.32
N PRO A 260 7.92 -28.92 -5.26
CA PRO A 260 8.79 -29.06 -6.42
C PRO A 260 8.05 -29.61 -7.63
N GLY A 261 8.29 -29.05 -8.81
CA GLY A 261 7.57 -29.46 -10.01
C GLY A 261 7.80 -28.56 -11.22
N GLU A 262 6.94 -28.71 -12.20
CA GLU A 262 6.93 -27.95 -13.45
C GLU A 262 5.58 -27.24 -13.57
N TYR A 263 5.62 -25.92 -13.81
CA TYR A 263 4.44 -25.07 -13.73
C TYR A 263 4.33 -24.16 -14.95
N GLN A 264 3.13 -24.06 -15.53
CA GLN A 264 2.90 -23.20 -16.69
C GLN A 264 3.04 -21.73 -16.30
N VAL A 265 3.66 -20.93 -17.19
CA VAL A 265 3.64 -19.47 -17.12
C VAL A 265 2.75 -18.93 -18.23
N ALA A 266 1.71 -18.18 -17.85
CA ALA A 266 0.83 -17.48 -18.77
C ALA A 266 1.11 -15.98 -18.74
N ILE A 267 1.18 -15.35 -19.91
CA ILE A 267 1.35 -13.90 -20.07
C ILE A 267 0.02 -13.31 -20.53
N SER A 268 -0.46 -12.31 -19.81
CA SER A 268 -1.60 -11.50 -20.22
C SER A 268 -1.08 -10.26 -20.96
N VAL A 269 -1.55 -10.10 -22.20
CA VAL A 269 -1.21 -8.98 -23.08
C VAL A 269 -2.47 -8.18 -23.35
N ILE A 270 -2.40 -6.86 -23.19
CA ILE A 270 -3.44 -5.96 -23.66
C ILE A 270 -3.10 -5.42 -25.04
N ARG A 271 -4.03 -5.55 -25.99
CA ARG A 271 -3.95 -4.98 -27.33
C ARG A 271 -4.90 -3.78 -27.43
N PHE A 272 -4.38 -2.62 -27.82
CA PHE A 272 -5.18 -1.40 -27.89
C PHE A 272 -6.08 -1.39 -29.15
N VAL A 273 -7.40 -1.22 -28.97
CA VAL A 273 -8.39 -1.30 -30.05
C VAL A 273 -8.18 -0.18 -31.08
N GLY A 274 -7.80 1.02 -30.62
CA GLY A 274 -7.54 2.16 -31.50
C GLY A 274 -6.22 2.06 -32.27
N GLU A 275 -5.26 1.29 -31.74
CA GLU A 275 -3.92 1.11 -32.31
C GLU A 275 -3.50 -0.36 -32.17
N PRO A 276 -4.00 -1.29 -33.00
CA PRO A 276 -3.84 -2.74 -32.76
C PRO A 276 -2.41 -3.27 -32.79
N ALA A 277 -1.46 -2.50 -33.35
CA ALA A 277 -0.03 -2.80 -33.31
C ALA A 277 0.61 -2.45 -31.95
N HIS A 278 -0.07 -1.66 -31.13
CA HIS A 278 0.33 -1.35 -29.77
C HIS A 278 -0.22 -2.45 -28.86
N GLU A 279 0.69 -3.20 -28.26
CA GLU A 279 0.41 -4.18 -27.23
C GLU A 279 1.35 -4.01 -26.03
N ARG A 280 0.90 -4.45 -24.85
CA ARG A 280 1.67 -4.39 -23.60
C ARG A 280 1.38 -5.61 -22.73
N VAL A 281 2.39 -6.17 -22.08
CA VAL A 281 2.18 -7.16 -21.02
C VAL A 281 1.57 -6.47 -19.82
N VAL A 282 0.40 -6.92 -19.38
CA VAL A 282 -0.27 -6.39 -18.18
C VAL A 282 -0.03 -7.24 -16.95
N ALA A 283 0.22 -8.53 -17.11
CA ALA A 283 0.55 -9.43 -16.01
C ALA A 283 1.23 -10.72 -16.50
N ALA A 284 2.01 -11.34 -15.63
CA ALA A 284 2.56 -12.68 -15.80
C ALA A 284 2.08 -13.59 -14.66
N LYS A 285 1.62 -14.81 -14.96
CA LYS A 285 1.06 -15.75 -14.00
C LYS A 285 1.77 -17.09 -14.02
N LEU A 286 2.34 -17.49 -12.89
CA LEU A 286 2.72 -18.87 -12.62
C LEU A 286 1.47 -19.65 -12.16
N VAL A 287 1.08 -20.68 -12.91
CA VAL A 287 -0.06 -21.54 -12.59
C VAL A 287 0.41 -22.76 -11.81
N VAL A 288 0.10 -22.81 -10.52
CA VAL A 288 0.47 -23.93 -9.63
C VAL A 288 -0.58 -25.03 -9.67
N ALA A 289 -1.86 -24.63 -9.71
CA ALA A 289 -2.99 -25.53 -9.91
C ALA A 289 -4.11 -24.81 -10.67
N ASP A 290 -4.77 -25.53 -11.58
CA ASP A 290 -5.92 -25.03 -12.33
C ASP A 290 -7.21 -25.18 -11.51
N VAL A 291 -7.34 -24.35 -10.48
CA VAL A 291 -8.52 -24.26 -9.62
C VAL A 291 -8.85 -22.79 -9.31
N PRO A 292 -10.12 -22.46 -9.00
CA PRO A 292 -10.51 -21.08 -8.72
C PRO A 292 -9.80 -20.48 -7.51
N VAL A 293 -9.34 -19.23 -7.65
CA VAL A 293 -8.83 -18.41 -6.56
C VAL A 293 -9.99 -17.87 -5.74
N VAL A 294 -9.86 -17.89 -4.42
CA VAL A 294 -10.87 -17.39 -3.46
C VAL A 294 -10.35 -16.14 -2.74
N THR A 295 -9.06 -16.08 -2.43
CA THR A 295 -8.43 -14.94 -1.80
C THR A 295 -7.10 -14.59 -2.46
N TRP A 296 -6.74 -13.31 -2.36
CA TRP A 296 -5.47 -12.78 -2.83
C TRP A 296 -4.70 -12.15 -1.67
N GLU A 297 -3.38 -12.33 -1.67
CA GLU A 297 -2.45 -11.66 -0.76
C GLU A 297 -1.18 -11.23 -1.49
N ALA A 298 -0.42 -10.31 -0.91
CA ALA A 298 0.88 -9.91 -1.46
C ALA A 298 1.91 -11.04 -1.27
N ALA A 299 2.70 -11.33 -2.31
CA ALA A 299 3.89 -12.16 -2.18
C ALA A 299 5.02 -11.31 -1.55
N LEU A 300 5.60 -11.82 -0.46
CA LEU A 300 6.58 -11.08 0.34
C LEU A 300 7.93 -11.81 0.37
N TRP A 301 9.01 -11.03 0.34
CA TRP A 301 10.37 -11.50 0.68
C TRP A 301 10.58 -11.59 2.20
N PRO A 302 11.59 -12.35 2.66
CA PRO A 302 11.95 -12.39 4.07
C PRO A 302 12.14 -10.98 4.66
N GLY A 303 11.50 -10.73 5.81
CA GLY A 303 11.56 -9.44 6.51
C GLY A 303 10.56 -8.38 6.04
N GLN A 304 9.86 -8.59 4.92
CA GLN A 304 8.78 -7.70 4.49
C GLN A 304 7.49 -7.99 5.27
N ASN A 305 6.71 -6.94 5.54
CA ASN A 305 5.41 -7.06 6.21
C ASN A 305 4.42 -6.05 5.64
N ALA A 306 3.41 -6.52 4.91
CA ALA A 306 2.43 -5.68 4.24
C ALA A 306 1.62 -4.78 5.19
N LEU A 307 1.54 -5.11 6.49
CA LEU A 307 0.89 -4.27 7.50
C LEU A 307 1.52 -2.87 7.59
N PHE A 308 2.82 -2.75 7.28
CA PHE A 308 3.59 -1.52 7.42
C PHE A 308 3.55 -0.63 6.16
N LEU A 309 2.88 -1.07 5.10
CA LEU A 309 2.68 -0.28 3.89
C LEU A 309 1.60 0.80 4.13
N GLY A 310 1.84 1.98 3.56
CA GLY A 310 0.90 3.09 3.49
C GLY A 310 -0.21 2.88 2.45
N ASP A 311 -0.98 3.94 2.21
CA ASP A 311 -2.11 3.88 1.28
C ASP A 311 -1.64 3.68 -0.16
N GLY A 312 -2.11 2.60 -0.79
CA GLY A 312 -1.71 2.22 -2.16
C GLY A 312 -0.23 1.82 -2.32
N GLU A 313 0.55 1.78 -1.23
CA GLU A 313 1.93 1.29 -1.25
C GLU A 313 1.95 -0.24 -1.36
N PHE A 314 3.01 -0.78 -1.96
CA PHE A 314 3.22 -2.20 -2.15
C PHE A 314 4.71 -2.55 -2.06
N TYR A 315 5.00 -3.84 -1.81
CA TYR A 315 6.30 -4.41 -2.09
C TYR A 315 6.28 -4.98 -3.51
N GLY A 316 7.34 -4.71 -4.26
CA GLY A 316 7.54 -5.21 -5.61
C GLY A 316 9.03 -5.35 -5.91
N TYR A 317 9.35 -6.14 -6.93
CA TYR A 317 10.72 -6.16 -7.45
C TYR A 317 10.90 -4.97 -8.38
N GLY A 318 12.10 -4.36 -8.35
CA GLY A 318 12.47 -3.27 -9.25
C GLY A 318 12.83 -3.81 -10.63
N VAL A 319 12.57 -3.00 -11.66
CA VAL A 319 12.89 -3.29 -13.06
C VAL A 319 13.53 -2.06 -13.67
N ASP A 320 14.75 -2.21 -14.19
CA ASP A 320 15.48 -1.16 -14.90
C ASP A 320 15.66 -1.51 -16.39
N SER A 321 15.71 -2.80 -16.74
CA SER A 321 15.89 -3.29 -18.12
C SER A 321 14.62 -3.23 -18.97
N GLY A 322 13.46 -2.98 -18.34
CA GLY A 322 12.15 -3.12 -18.97
C GLY A 322 11.68 -4.57 -19.08
N THR A 323 12.40 -5.52 -18.48
CA THR A 323 12.01 -6.93 -18.42
C THR A 323 11.89 -7.42 -16.97
N GLY A 324 11.02 -8.39 -16.76
CA GLY A 324 10.84 -9.10 -15.50
C GLY A 324 10.89 -10.60 -15.78
N CYS A 325 11.11 -11.41 -14.75
CA CYS A 325 11.19 -12.85 -14.94
C CYS A 325 10.63 -13.64 -13.77
N PHE A 326 10.37 -14.92 -14.04
CA PHE A 326 10.20 -15.95 -13.03
C PHE A 326 11.31 -16.98 -13.14
N THR A 327 11.90 -17.34 -12.00
CA THR A 327 12.89 -18.42 -11.88
C THR A 327 12.75 -19.12 -10.53
N ASP A 328 13.31 -20.32 -10.41
CA ASP A 328 13.40 -21.03 -9.13
C ASP A 328 14.70 -20.66 -8.42
N ALA A 329 14.67 -20.60 -7.08
CA ALA A 329 15.85 -20.26 -6.28
C ALA A 329 17.05 -21.21 -6.50
N ASP A 330 16.85 -22.46 -6.92
CA ASP A 330 17.94 -23.40 -7.25
C ASP A 330 18.34 -23.34 -8.75
N ALA A 331 17.77 -22.41 -9.53
CA ALA A 331 18.06 -22.18 -10.94
C ALA A 331 18.70 -20.82 -11.22
N LEU A 332 19.11 -20.10 -10.16
CA LEU A 332 19.77 -18.82 -10.27
C LEU A 332 21.16 -18.98 -10.91
N PRO A 333 21.56 -18.08 -11.83
CA PRO A 333 22.92 -18.05 -12.34
C PRO A 333 23.89 -17.63 -11.22
N GLU A 334 25.14 -18.10 -11.25
CA GLU A 334 26.15 -17.65 -10.29
C GLU A 334 26.37 -16.14 -10.39
N GLU A 335 26.52 -15.65 -11.63
CA GLU A 335 26.57 -14.25 -12.01
C GLU A 335 25.86 -14.07 -13.37
N MET A 336 25.38 -12.85 -13.64
CA MET A 336 24.84 -12.48 -14.94
C MET A 336 26.00 -12.23 -15.93
N ASP A 337 26.06 -13.03 -17.01
CA ASP A 337 27.08 -12.90 -18.06
C ASP A 337 26.55 -12.25 -19.33
N ASP A 338 27.47 -11.85 -20.23
CA ASP A 338 27.13 -11.17 -21.49
C ASP A 338 26.20 -12.03 -22.37
N ASP A 339 26.41 -13.35 -22.40
CA ASP A 339 25.60 -14.28 -23.20
C ASP A 339 24.14 -14.37 -22.71
N LEU A 340 23.90 -14.31 -21.39
CA LEU A 340 22.55 -14.24 -20.82
C LEU A 340 21.91 -12.88 -21.03
N LEU A 341 22.68 -11.79 -20.87
CA LEU A 341 22.18 -10.44 -21.12
C LEU A 341 21.74 -10.27 -22.58
N GLU A 342 22.54 -10.72 -23.55
CA GLU A 342 22.19 -10.71 -24.98
C GLU A 342 20.87 -11.46 -25.23
N LYS A 343 20.64 -12.60 -24.57
CA LYS A 343 19.36 -13.33 -24.69
C LYS A 343 18.17 -12.55 -24.12
N PHE A 344 18.36 -11.81 -23.03
CA PHE A 344 17.29 -11.01 -22.42
C PHE A 344 16.98 -9.72 -23.20
N GLU A 345 17.90 -9.23 -24.04
CA GLU A 345 17.61 -8.15 -24.99
C GLU A 345 16.62 -8.59 -26.10
N GLU A 346 16.51 -9.90 -26.36
CA GLU A 346 15.61 -10.47 -27.37
C GLU A 346 14.18 -10.74 -26.87
N VAL A 347 13.83 -10.34 -25.64
CA VAL A 347 12.51 -10.60 -25.04
C VAL A 347 11.39 -9.91 -25.82
N ASP A 348 10.55 -10.68 -26.53
CA ASP A 348 9.36 -10.18 -27.24
C ASP A 348 8.21 -11.22 -27.34
N PRO A 349 7.11 -11.06 -26.57
CA PRO A 349 7.05 -10.34 -25.31
C PRO A 349 7.69 -11.16 -24.17
N HIS A 350 8.11 -12.40 -24.43
CA HIS A 350 8.68 -13.33 -23.47
C HIS A 350 9.72 -14.25 -24.12
N ILE A 351 10.57 -14.87 -23.31
CA ILE A 351 11.54 -15.88 -23.71
C ILE A 351 11.71 -16.90 -22.56
N ASP A 352 12.05 -18.14 -22.93
CA ASP A 352 12.43 -19.21 -22.00
C ASP A 352 13.92 -19.50 -22.18
N VAL A 353 14.71 -19.18 -21.16
CA VAL A 353 16.17 -19.35 -21.17
C VAL A 353 16.56 -20.36 -20.10
N THR A 354 17.35 -21.36 -20.49
CA THR A 354 17.99 -22.29 -19.55
C THR A 354 19.45 -21.87 -19.37
N PRO A 355 19.86 -21.33 -18.20
CA PRO A 355 21.26 -21.03 -17.95
C PRO A 355 22.12 -22.30 -18.03
N ASP A 356 23.37 -22.16 -18.46
CA ASP A 356 24.26 -23.30 -18.62
C ASP A 356 24.54 -23.97 -17.27
N GLY A 357 24.35 -25.29 -17.21
CA GLY A 357 24.54 -26.06 -15.97
C GLY A 357 23.42 -25.93 -14.94
N ALA A 358 22.40 -25.10 -15.16
CA ALA A 358 21.28 -24.96 -14.25
C ALA A 358 20.28 -26.13 -14.34
N GLY A 359 19.72 -26.51 -13.19
CA GLY A 359 18.65 -27.53 -13.10
C GLY A 359 17.26 -27.00 -13.49
N GLY A 360 17.13 -25.69 -13.76
CA GLY A 360 15.89 -25.02 -14.09
C GLY A 360 16.05 -24.01 -15.23
N ASN A 361 15.03 -23.18 -15.44
CA ASN A 361 15.00 -22.11 -16.45
C ASN A 361 14.52 -20.80 -15.85
N ILE A 362 14.76 -19.74 -16.61
CA ILE A 362 14.27 -18.38 -16.40
C ILE A 362 13.27 -18.09 -17.51
N ILE A 363 12.03 -17.79 -17.13
CA ILE A 363 11.03 -17.26 -18.08
C ILE A 363 10.99 -15.76 -17.90
N ALA A 364 11.53 -15.02 -18.87
CA ALA A 364 11.56 -13.56 -18.88
C ALA A 364 10.46 -13.00 -19.78
N PHE A 365 9.97 -11.81 -19.46
CA PHE A 365 8.89 -11.12 -20.16
C PHE A 365 9.04 -9.60 -20.08
N THR A 366 8.57 -8.88 -21.10
CA THR A 366 8.49 -7.42 -21.09
C THR A 366 7.56 -6.96 -19.96
N THR A 367 7.86 -5.79 -19.38
CA THR A 367 7.11 -5.27 -18.23
C THR A 367 6.36 -4.01 -18.61
N GLY A 368 5.04 -4.09 -18.65
CA GLY A 368 4.13 -2.96 -18.84
C GLY A 368 4.69 -1.77 -19.64
N TRP A 369 4.95 -0.65 -18.96
CA TRP A 369 5.52 0.57 -19.56
C TRP A 369 7.05 0.65 -19.51
N GLY A 370 7.74 -0.38 -18.99
CA GLY A 370 9.19 -0.49 -18.86
C GLY A 370 9.63 -0.43 -17.40
N ASP A 371 10.56 0.47 -17.10
CA ASP A 371 11.12 0.71 -15.77
C ASP A 371 10.04 0.96 -14.71
N GLY A 372 10.20 0.35 -13.54
CA GLY A 372 9.31 0.53 -12.40
C GLY A 372 9.51 -0.47 -11.28
N SER A 373 8.48 -0.62 -10.44
CA SER A 373 8.42 -1.67 -9.43
C SER A 373 7.05 -2.35 -9.49
N TYR A 374 7.05 -3.68 -9.48
CA TYR A 374 5.86 -4.47 -9.77
C TYR A 374 5.57 -5.46 -8.63
N PRO A 375 4.35 -5.44 -8.06
CA PRO A 375 3.95 -6.38 -7.03
C PRO A 375 3.64 -7.76 -7.62
N THR A 376 3.89 -8.79 -6.82
CA THR A 376 3.40 -10.14 -7.09
C THR A 376 2.31 -10.50 -6.09
N TRP A 377 1.21 -11.06 -6.58
CA TRP A 377 0.07 -11.50 -5.79
C TRP A 377 -0.01 -13.03 -5.75
N ILE A 378 -0.37 -13.59 -4.60
CA ILE A 378 -0.60 -15.01 -4.41
C ILE A 378 -2.10 -15.27 -4.41
N GLY A 379 -2.57 -16.11 -5.33
CA GLY A 379 -3.93 -16.61 -5.34
C GLY A 379 -4.05 -17.86 -4.49
N ARG A 380 -5.02 -17.90 -3.58
CA ARG A 380 -5.28 -19.05 -2.70
C ARG A 380 -6.69 -19.59 -2.81
N THR A 381 -6.84 -20.88 -2.57
CA THR A 381 -8.13 -21.56 -2.36
C THR A 381 -8.71 -21.23 -0.99
N ALA A 382 -9.96 -21.64 -0.74
CA ALA A 382 -10.64 -21.41 0.53
C ALA A 382 -9.94 -22.03 1.76
N ASP A 383 -9.15 -23.08 1.57
CA ASP A 383 -8.34 -23.72 2.62
C ASP A 383 -6.95 -23.08 2.79
N GLY A 384 -6.64 -22.05 2.00
CA GLY A 384 -5.38 -21.34 2.03
C GLY A 384 -4.28 -21.95 1.15
N THR A 385 -4.54 -22.98 0.34
CA THR A 385 -3.51 -23.55 -0.55
C THR A 385 -3.14 -22.55 -1.66
N PRO A 386 -1.85 -22.25 -1.92
CA PRO A 386 -1.44 -21.37 -3.01
C PRO A 386 -1.62 -22.08 -4.36
N VAL A 387 -2.28 -21.41 -5.31
CA VAL A 387 -2.63 -22.00 -6.63
C VAL A 387 -2.12 -21.18 -7.82
N CYS A 388 -1.70 -19.94 -7.59
CA CYS A 388 -0.94 -19.18 -8.58
C CYS A 388 -0.17 -18.01 -7.94
N PHE A 389 0.82 -17.52 -8.68
CA PHE A 389 1.49 -16.23 -8.43
C PHE A 389 1.29 -15.34 -9.65
N VAL A 390 0.97 -14.06 -9.44
CA VAL A 390 0.71 -13.11 -10.52
C VAL A 390 1.53 -11.85 -10.29
N THR A 391 2.50 -11.56 -11.16
CA THR A 391 3.08 -10.22 -11.19
C THR A 391 2.18 -9.31 -12.01
N ASP A 392 1.72 -8.23 -11.39
CA ASP A 392 0.86 -7.21 -11.99
C ASP A 392 1.72 -6.02 -12.45
N MET A 393 1.63 -5.68 -13.74
CA MET A 393 2.36 -4.53 -14.32
C MET A 393 1.69 -3.18 -14.00
N LEU A 394 0.61 -3.19 -13.21
CA LEU A 394 -0.15 -2.05 -12.72
C LEU A 394 -0.80 -1.17 -13.80
N ILE A 395 -0.77 -1.61 -15.07
CA ILE A 395 -1.38 -0.91 -16.20
C ILE A 395 -2.88 -0.69 -15.98
N LEU A 396 -3.56 -1.66 -15.35
CA LEU A 396 -5.02 -1.67 -15.27
C LEU A 396 -5.57 -1.26 -13.91
N ASN A 397 -4.74 -0.84 -12.94
CA ASN A 397 -5.21 -0.57 -11.56
C ASN A 397 -6.26 0.56 -11.48
N ARG A 398 -6.25 1.49 -12.45
CA ARG A 398 -7.24 2.59 -12.60
C ARG A 398 -8.20 2.40 -13.76
N ALA A 399 -8.13 1.25 -14.45
CA ALA A 399 -8.97 0.98 -15.59
C ALA A 399 -10.39 0.61 -15.15
N ARG A 400 -11.35 0.76 -16.07
CA ARG A 400 -12.70 0.24 -15.90
C ARG A 400 -12.87 -1.00 -16.77
N ILE A 401 -13.26 -2.12 -16.15
CA ILE A 401 -13.67 -3.33 -16.86
C ILE A 401 -14.94 -3.00 -17.65
N LEU A 402 -14.89 -3.23 -18.96
CA LEU A 402 -16.04 -3.15 -19.85
C LEU A 402 -16.66 -4.54 -19.89
N THR A 403 -17.78 -4.70 -19.22
CA THR A 403 -18.57 -5.92 -19.30
C THR A 403 -19.04 -6.12 -20.76
N PRO A 404 -19.02 -7.35 -21.29
CA PRO A 404 -19.42 -7.64 -22.67
C PRO A 404 -20.85 -7.20 -22.99
#